data_AF-A0A0L0FRJ5-F1
#
_entry.id   AF-A0A0L0FRJ5-F1
#
_cell.length_a   1.000
_cell.length_b   1.000
_cell.length_c   1.000
_cell.angle_alpha   90.00
_cell.angle_beta   90.00
_cell.angle_gamma   90.00
#
_symmetry.space_group_name_H-M   'P 1'
#
loop_
_entity.id
_entity.type
_entity.pdbx_description
1 polymer ?
#
loop_
_entity_poly.entity_id
_entity_poly.type
_entity_poly.pdbx_seq_one_letter_code
_entity_poly.pdbx_strand_id
1 'polypeptide(L)'
;MRAVATAHHNRSLEEFEKVLAQYKTELTGDPIIETHLNDLYNSMLENNLCRIIEPFSCVEIAHLAHLIKLPAKVVEDKLSKMILDRKFVGILDQGAGCLMVYDEAKTDPMYGSTKETIEHMGKVVDLLYKKASKLS
;
A
#
# COMPACT_ATOMS: atom_id res chain seq x y z
N MET A 1 -14.37 -0.48 25.30
CA MET A 1 -14.73 0.07 23.97
C MET A 1 -14.64 1.59 23.84
N ARG A 2 -15.17 2.42 24.77
CA ARG A 2 -15.12 3.89 24.64
C ARG A 2 -13.69 4.45 24.50
N ALA A 3 -12.74 3.95 25.30
CA ALA A 3 -11.35 4.36 25.22
C ALA A 3 -10.69 4.03 23.86
N VAL A 4 -11.01 2.88 23.28
CA VAL A 4 -10.53 2.48 21.94
C VAL A 4 -11.08 3.42 20.87
N ALA A 5 -12.37 3.78 20.97
CA ALA A 5 -12.99 4.74 20.05
C ALA A 5 -12.37 6.14 20.17
N THR A 6 -12.02 6.58 21.38
CA THR A 6 -11.33 7.86 21.62
C THR A 6 -9.92 7.84 21.04
N ALA A 7 -9.13 6.78 21.28
CA ALA A 7 -7.81 6.61 20.69
C ALA A 7 -7.85 6.59 19.15
N HIS A 8 -8.84 5.90 18.57
CA HIS A 8 -9.07 5.90 17.12
C HIS A 8 -9.42 7.30 16.60
N HIS A 9 -10.28 8.03 17.30
CA HIS A 9 -10.65 9.41 16.93
C HIS A 9 -9.46 10.36 16.99
N ASN A 10 -8.63 10.24 18.03
CA ASN A 10 -7.40 11.01 18.21
C ASN A 10 -6.27 10.55 17.27
N ARG A 11 -6.45 9.43 16.56
CA ARG A 11 -5.48 8.82 15.64
C ARG A 11 -4.12 8.51 16.28
N SER A 12 -4.11 8.34 17.60
CA SER A 12 -2.90 8.10 18.39
C SER A 12 -2.67 6.60 18.56
N LEU A 13 -1.66 6.08 17.85
CA LEU A 13 -1.22 4.68 18.01
C LEU A 13 -0.74 4.41 19.44
N GLU A 14 -0.05 5.38 20.07
CA GLU A 14 0.41 5.24 21.46
C GLU A 14 -0.77 5.13 22.44
N GLU A 15 -1.82 5.92 22.25
CA GLU A 15 -3.01 5.83 23.09
C GLU A 15 -3.72 4.50 22.89
N PHE A 16 -3.78 4.02 21.63
CA PHE A 16 -4.36 2.73 21.29
C PHE A 16 -3.63 1.57 21.95
N GLU A 17 -2.29 1.54 21.89
CA GLU A 17 -1.47 0.51 22.53
C GLU A 17 -1.61 0.52 24.06
N LYS A 18 -1.69 1.70 24.68
CA LYS A 18 -1.95 1.83 26.12
C LYS A 18 -3.31 1.25 26.50
N VAL A 19 -4.35 1.55 25.73
CA VAL A 19 -5.70 1.02 25.96
C VAL A 19 -5.72 -0.51 25.78
N LEU A 20 -5.06 -1.05 24.75
CA LEU A 20 -4.93 -2.49 24.57
C LEU A 20 -4.21 -3.17 25.74
N ALA A 21 -3.12 -2.57 26.24
CA ALA A 21 -2.38 -3.10 27.38
C ALA A 21 -3.20 -3.06 28.68
N GLN A 22 -3.96 -1.99 28.90
CA GLN A 22 -4.78 -1.79 30.10
C GLN A 22 -5.98 -2.74 30.15
N TYR A 23 -6.63 -2.99 29.01
CA TYR A 23 -7.84 -3.83 28.93
C TYR A 23 -7.57 -5.20 28.30
N LYS A 24 -6.33 -5.71 28.38
CA LYS A 24 -5.90 -6.96 27.74
C LYS A 24 -6.78 -8.17 28.10
N THR A 25 -7.18 -8.29 29.36
CA THR A 25 -8.03 -9.38 29.84
C THR A 25 -9.44 -9.36 29.25
N GLU A 26 -9.97 -8.18 28.95
CA GLU A 26 -11.32 -7.99 28.41
C GLU A 26 -11.35 -8.02 26.88
N LEU A 27 -10.27 -7.56 26.24
CA LEU A 27 -10.18 -7.39 24.79
C LEU A 27 -9.51 -8.58 24.08
N THR A 28 -8.56 -9.25 24.72
CA THR A 28 -7.86 -10.44 24.19
C THR A 28 -8.53 -11.74 24.64
N GLY A 29 -9.54 -11.66 25.52
CA GLY A 29 -10.31 -12.82 25.95
C GLY A 29 -11.28 -13.36 24.88
N ASP A 30 -11.61 -12.55 23.88
CA ASP A 30 -12.49 -12.91 22.77
C ASP A 30 -11.72 -12.88 21.43
N PRO A 31 -11.55 -14.03 20.75
CA PRO A 31 -10.86 -14.10 19.45
C PRO A 31 -11.47 -13.21 18.36
N ILE A 32 -12.78 -12.99 18.40
CA ILE A 32 -13.47 -12.14 17.41
C ILE A 32 -13.12 -10.68 17.65
N ILE A 33 -13.10 -10.23 18.91
CA ILE A 33 -12.74 -8.85 19.23
C ILE A 33 -11.26 -8.60 18.91
N GLU A 34 -10.39 -9.54 19.23
CA GLU A 34 -8.95 -9.45 18.94
C GLU A 34 -8.66 -9.26 17.44
N THR A 35 -9.31 -10.05 16.58
CA THR A 35 -9.14 -9.92 15.12
C THR A 35 -9.56 -8.54 14.62
N HIS A 36 -10.72 -8.04 15.04
CA HIS A 36 -11.21 -6.72 14.64
C HIS A 36 -10.32 -5.57 15.15
N LEU A 37 -9.75 -5.72 16.36
CA LEU A 37 -8.82 -4.73 16.91
C LEU A 37 -7.49 -4.71 16.17
N ASN A 38 -6.99 -5.87 15.72
CA ASN A 38 -5.80 -5.95 14.89
C ASN A 38 -6.02 -5.31 13.51
N ASP A 39 -7.18 -5.52 12.89
CA ASP A 39 -7.53 -4.86 11.63
C ASP A 39 -7.61 -3.34 11.80
N LEU A 40 -8.20 -2.88 12.91
CA LEU A 40 -8.27 -1.46 13.24
C LEU A 40 -6.88 -0.86 13.44
N TYR A 41 -6.00 -1.54 14.18
CA TYR A 41 -4.61 -1.12 14.39
C TYR A 41 -3.86 -1.00 13.05
N ASN A 42 -3.99 -2.02 12.20
CA ASN A 42 -3.37 -2.04 10.87
C ASN A 42 -3.83 -0.86 10.01
N SER A 43 -5.14 -0.58 9.99
CA SER A 43 -5.71 0.54 9.25
C SER A 43 -5.23 1.90 9.79
N MET A 44 -5.17 2.06 11.11
CA MET A 44 -4.63 3.30 11.72
C MET A 44 -3.16 3.51 11.37
N LEU A 45 -2.36 2.44 11.42
CA LEU A 45 -0.93 2.49 11.07
C LEU A 45 -0.72 2.85 9.61
N GLU A 46 -1.47 2.24 8.69
CA GLU A 46 -1.42 2.54 7.25
C GLU A 46 -1.77 4.00 6.96
N ASN A 47 -2.86 4.50 7.53
CA ASN A 47 -3.28 5.88 7.32
C ASN A 47 -2.25 6.88 7.86
N ASN A 48 -1.65 6.60 9.02
CA ASN A 48 -0.58 7.44 9.56
C ASN A 48 0.68 7.39 8.67
N LEU A 49 1.08 6.21 8.19
CA LEU A 49 2.20 6.07 7.26
C LEU A 49 1.98 6.85 5.97
N CYS A 50 0.83 6.67 5.30
CA CYS A 50 0.51 7.39 4.06
C CYS A 50 0.65 8.90 4.23
N ARG A 51 0.15 9.45 5.34
CA ARG A 51 0.21 10.89 5.61
C ARG A 51 1.63 11.40 5.85
N ILE A 52 2.48 10.60 6.49
CA ILE A 52 3.87 11.00 6.77
C ILE A 52 4.69 10.97 5.48
N ILE A 53 4.44 10.00 4.58
CA ILE A 53 5.20 9.83 3.33
C ILE A 53 4.71 10.73 2.19
N GLU A 54 3.42 11.10 2.16
CA GLU A 54 2.80 11.91 1.09
C GLU A 54 3.56 13.18 0.69
N PRO A 55 4.10 14.02 1.60
CA PRO A 55 4.79 15.24 1.21
C PRO A 55 6.23 15.04 0.72
N PHE A 56 6.76 13.82 0.69
CA PHE A 56 8.17 13.56 0.40
C PHE A 56 8.35 12.57 -0.75
N SER A 57 9.34 12.83 -1.60
CA SER A 57 9.74 11.87 -2.67
C SER A 57 10.74 10.82 -2.19
N CYS A 58 11.50 11.12 -1.13
CA CYS A 58 12.46 10.21 -0.53
C CYS A 58 12.45 10.38 0.99
N VAL A 59 12.32 9.29 1.73
CA VAL A 59 12.28 9.29 3.20
C VAL A 59 13.13 8.16 3.75
N GLU A 60 13.97 8.46 4.73
CA GLU A 60 14.76 7.44 5.44
C GLU A 60 13.83 6.58 6.32
N ILE A 61 13.96 5.25 6.21
CA ILE A 61 13.13 4.30 6.98
C ILE A 61 13.41 4.42 8.48
N ALA A 62 14.66 4.70 8.87
CA ALA A 62 15.02 4.94 10.26
C ALA A 62 14.31 6.17 10.85
N HIS A 63 14.14 7.23 10.07
CA HIS A 63 13.41 8.43 10.49
C HIS A 63 11.91 8.14 10.67
N LEU A 64 11.30 7.42 9.72
CA LEU A 64 9.91 6.96 9.82
C LEU A 64 9.68 6.08 11.07
N ALA A 65 10.59 5.15 11.32
CA ALA A 65 10.58 4.28 12.48
C ALA A 65 10.61 5.06 13.79
N HIS A 66 11.44 6.11 13.86
CA HIS A 66 11.52 6.98 15.04
C HIS A 66 10.23 7.78 15.27
N LEU A 67 9.63 8.32 14.20
CA LEU A 67 8.36 9.07 14.26
C LEU A 67 7.20 8.22 14.77
N ILE A 68 7.12 6.96 14.33
CA ILE A 68 6.02 6.04 14.66
C ILE A 68 6.31 5.23 15.93
N LYS A 69 7.55 5.30 16.44
CA LYS A 69 8.03 4.57 17.63
C LYS A 69 7.94 3.05 17.47
N LEU A 70 8.15 2.55 16.26
CA LEU A 70 8.21 1.13 15.94
C LEU A 70 9.60 0.75 15.40
N PRO A 71 10.02 -0.52 15.52
CA PRO A 71 11.28 -0.97 14.94
C PRO A 71 11.30 -0.79 13.42
N ALA A 72 12.44 -0.35 12.87
CA ALA A 72 12.59 -0.10 11.43
C ALA A 72 12.19 -1.30 10.56
N LYS A 73 12.53 -2.51 10.99
CA LYS A 73 12.16 -3.75 10.29
C LYS A 73 10.65 -3.96 10.19
N VAL A 74 9.90 -3.64 11.25
CA VAL A 74 8.43 -3.76 11.24
C VAL A 74 7.81 -2.73 10.31
N VAL A 75 8.36 -1.50 10.30
CA VAL A 75 7.92 -0.44 9.39
C VAL A 75 8.21 -0.81 7.94
N GLU A 76 9.39 -1.35 7.65
CA GLU A 76 9.77 -1.83 6.33
C GLU A 76 8.86 -2.97 5.83
N ASP A 77 8.60 -3.97 6.68
CA ASP A 77 7.67 -5.06 6.37
C ASP A 77 6.25 -4.52 6.09
N LYS A 78 5.82 -3.47 6.81
CA LYS A 78 4.50 -2.85 6.58
C LYS A 78 4.47 -2.03 5.29
N LEU A 79 5.51 -1.24 5.01
CA LEU A 79 5.65 -0.49 3.77
C LEU A 79 5.67 -1.41 2.54
N SER A 80 6.36 -2.55 2.63
CA SER A 80 6.40 -3.53 1.53
C SER A 80 5.01 -4.08 1.22
N LYS A 81 4.20 -4.39 2.25
CA LYS A 81 2.80 -4.79 2.08
C LYS A 81 1.96 -3.68 1.46
N MET A 82 2.11 -2.44 1.93
CA MET A 82 1.37 -1.30 1.37
C MET A 82 1.67 -1.04 -0.11
N ILE A 83 2.91 -1.26 -0.55
CA ILE A 83 3.30 -1.19 -1.97
C ILE A 83 2.64 -2.33 -2.76
N LEU A 84 2.64 -3.56 -2.22
CA LEU A 84 1.97 -4.72 -2.85
C LEU A 84 0.45 -4.50 -2.98
N ASP A 85 -0.16 -3.92 -1.96
CA ASP A 85 -1.60 -3.58 -1.91
C ASP A 85 -1.95 -2.33 -2.73
N ARG A 86 -0.97 -1.72 -3.41
CA ARG A 86 -1.11 -0.50 -4.22
C ARG A 86 -1.72 0.68 -3.45
N LYS A 87 -1.41 0.81 -2.16
CA LYS A 87 -1.85 1.96 -1.35
C LYS A 87 -1.15 3.25 -1.74
N PHE A 88 0.10 3.13 -2.17
CA PHE A 88 0.90 4.20 -2.76
C PHE A 88 1.89 3.57 -3.75
N VAL A 89 2.46 4.38 -4.64
CA VAL A 89 3.48 3.93 -5.60
C VAL A 89 4.85 4.27 -5.02
N GLY A 90 5.66 3.25 -4.76
CA GLY A 90 6.98 3.44 -4.18
C GLY A 90 7.90 2.24 -4.32
N ILE A 91 9.18 2.48 -4.07
CA ILE A 91 10.24 1.46 -4.08
C ILE A 91 11.00 1.59 -2.76
N LEU A 92 11.26 0.45 -2.11
CA LEU A 92 12.13 0.36 -0.95
C LEU A 92 13.57 0.09 -1.42
N ASP A 93 14.50 0.98 -1.07
CA ASP A 93 15.93 0.76 -1.24
C ASP A 93 16.51 0.29 0.10
N GLN A 94 16.72 -1.03 0.22
CA GLN A 94 17.30 -1.64 1.41
C GLN A 94 18.80 -1.35 1.59
N GLY A 95 19.51 -0.99 0.51
CA GLY A 95 20.93 -0.66 0.58
C GLY A 95 21.15 0.73 1.17
N ALA A 96 20.35 1.70 0.72
CA ALA A 96 20.37 3.07 1.25
C ALA A 96 19.50 3.25 2.51
N GLY A 97 18.58 2.33 2.80
CA GLY A 97 17.65 2.43 3.92
C GLY A 97 16.54 3.46 3.71
N CYS A 98 16.14 3.68 2.46
CA CYS A 98 15.22 4.75 2.07
C CYS A 98 13.97 4.22 1.35
N LEU A 99 12.85 4.89 1.56
CA LEU A 99 11.63 4.74 0.78
C LEU A 99 11.60 5.84 -0.30
N MET A 100 11.51 5.44 -1.56
CA MET A 100 11.28 6.32 -2.70
C MET A 100 9.80 6.29 -3.07
N VAL A 101 9.12 7.43 -3.01
CA VAL A 101 7.71 7.57 -3.34
C VAL A 101 7.57 8.26 -4.70
N TYR A 102 6.69 7.75 -5.53
CA TYR A 102 6.41 8.28 -6.86
C TYR A 102 4.96 8.72 -6.95
N ASP A 103 4.74 9.76 -7.76
CA ASP A 103 3.39 10.09 -8.20
C ASP A 103 2.85 8.97 -9.09
N GLU A 104 1.54 8.77 -9.05
CA GLU A 104 0.89 7.81 -9.92
C GLU A 104 1.11 8.23 -11.37
N ALA A 105 1.74 7.34 -12.15
CA ALA A 105 2.05 7.61 -13.54
C ALA A 105 0.74 7.82 -14.30
N LYS A 106 0.50 9.05 -14.76
CA LYS A 106 -0.60 9.36 -15.67
C LYS A 106 -0.35 8.59 -16.96
N THR A 107 -1.07 7.48 -17.14
CA THR A 107 -1.07 6.73 -18.38
C THR A 107 -1.74 7.60 -19.44
N ASP A 108 -0.98 8.01 -20.45
CA ASP A 108 -1.56 8.72 -21.57
C ASP A 108 -2.43 7.74 -22.38
N PRO A 109 -3.74 8.02 -22.54
CA PRO A 109 -4.67 7.15 -23.27
C PRO A 109 -4.21 6.87 -24.71
N MET A 110 -3.37 7.73 -25.31
CA MET A 110 -2.78 7.49 -26.63
C MET A 110 -1.90 6.24 -26.69
N TYR A 111 -1.18 5.89 -25.62
CA TYR A 111 -0.37 4.66 -25.60
C TYR A 111 -1.26 3.41 -25.69
N GLY A 112 -2.39 3.43 -24.97
CA GLY A 112 -3.37 2.35 -25.02
C GLY A 112 -3.95 2.18 -26.42
N SER A 113 -4.44 3.27 -27.01
CA SER A 113 -5.01 3.25 -28.37
C SER A 113 -3.99 2.87 -29.44
N THR A 114 -2.74 3.32 -29.32
CA THR A 114 -1.67 2.98 -30.27
C THR A 114 -1.33 1.50 -30.18
N LYS A 115 -1.18 0.95 -28.97
CA LYS A 115 -0.94 -0.48 -28.77
C LYS A 115 -2.07 -1.33 -29.35
N GLU A 116 -3.32 -0.95 -29.09
CA GLU A 116 -4.49 -1.63 -29.63
C GLU A 116 -4.54 -1.57 -31.16
N THR A 117 -4.19 -0.42 -31.75
CA THR A 117 -4.13 -0.28 -33.22
C THR A 117 -3.07 -1.21 -33.82
N ILE A 118 -1.88 -1.30 -33.20
CA ILE A 118 -0.81 -2.20 -33.65
C ILE A 118 -1.26 -3.67 -33.57
N GLU A 119 -1.93 -4.08 -32.48
CA GLU A 119 -2.49 -5.42 -32.34
C GLU A 119 -3.56 -5.72 -33.43
N HIS A 120 -4.43 -4.76 -33.73
CA HIS A 120 -5.42 -4.90 -34.80
C HIS A 120 -4.78 -5.01 -36.19
N MET A 121 -3.74 -4.22 -36.46
CA MET A 121 -3.00 -4.32 -37.72
C MET A 121 -2.39 -5.71 -37.90
N GLY A 122 -1.81 -6.30 -36.85
CA GLY A 122 -1.32 -7.67 -36.86
C GLY A 122 -2.41 -8.68 -37.22
N LYS A 123 -3.57 -8.61 -36.56
CA LYS A 123 -4.73 -9.47 -36.86
C LYS A 123 -5.18 -9.35 -38.32
N VAL A 124 -5.20 -8.14 -38.87
CA VAL A 124 -5.59 -7.90 -40.27
C VAL A 124 -4.58 -8.56 -41.21
N VAL A 125 -3.28 -8.44 -40.96
CA VAL A 125 -2.24 -9.10 -41.77
C VAL A 125 -2.41 -10.62 -41.76
N ASP A 126 -2.64 -11.22 -40.59
CA ASP A 126 -2.89 -12.66 -40.46
C ASP A 126 -4.13 -13.13 -41.25
N LEU A 127 -5.20 -12.34 -41.18
CA LEU A 127 -6.44 -12.62 -41.92
C LEU A 127 -6.25 -12.50 -43.43
N LEU A 128 -5.47 -11.51 -43.88
CA LEU A 128 -5.13 -11.34 -45.29
C LEU A 128 -4.31 -12.53 -45.80
N TYR A 129 -3.32 -12.99 -45.02
CA TYR A 129 -2.51 -14.16 -45.39
C TYR A 129 -3.38 -15.43 -45.51
N LYS A 130 -4.27 -15.67 -44.54
CA LYS A 130 -5.23 -16.79 -44.56
C LYS A 130 -6.23 -16.73 -45.73
N LYS A 131 -6.59 -15.52 -46.20
CA LYS A 131 -7.48 -15.36 -47.35
C LYS A 131 -6.72 -15.57 -48.66
N ALA A 132 -5.51 -15.01 -48.78
CA ALA A 132 -4.67 -15.19 -49.95
C ALA A 132 -4.31 -16.67 -50.17
N SER A 133 -4.00 -17.41 -49.11
CA SER A 133 -3.70 -18.85 -49.18
C SER A 133 -4.89 -19.73 -49.60
N LYS A 134 -6.13 -19.20 -49.61
CA LYS A 134 -7.33 -19.90 -50.10
C LYS A 134 -7.68 -19.59 -51.55
N LEU A 135 -7.02 -18.59 -52.14
CA LEU A 135 -7.19 -18.14 -53.53
C LEU A 135 -6.10 -18.72 -54.46
N SER A 136 -5.02 -19.23 -53.89
CA SER A 136 -4.06 -20.15 -54.53
C SER A 136 -4.57 -21.58 -54.43
#